data_AF-A0A9P0KB65-F1
#
_entry.id   AF-A0A9P0KB65-F1
#
_cell.length_a   1.000
_cell.length_b   1.000
_cell.length_c   1.000
_cell.angle_alpha   90.00
_cell.angle_beta   90.00
_cell.angle_gamma   90.00
#
_symmetry.space_group_name_H-M   'P 1'
#
loop_
_entity.id
_entity.type
_entity.pdbx_description
1 polymer ?
#
loop_
_entity_poly.entity_id
_entity_poly.type
_entity_poly.pdbx_seq_one_letter_code
_entity_poly.pdbx_strand_id
1 'polypeptide(L)'
;VKSKEYSDKHKKNGAYEILIEKLKEVDPAANKDAVIKRINSLRTCFRKELKKTRSAQSGMGAEDLCRPNLWYFNLLMFLTDQETPRHDGMDTINESPVVDDHNQFTEHEDNLNDHSSSETSLRPLSATPSTSTSNSRMSVKRKSQKNLDRSDEVLNIVASKLQTQGKYAGFGQHVGEELQEMPSEMAIYCRKVINADIKNRDPDRNR
;
A
#
# COMPACT_ATOMS: atom_id res chain seq x y z
N VAL A 1 13.39 4.11 -29.13
CA VAL A 1 14.16 5.38 -29.19
C VAL A 1 14.70 5.57 -30.59
N LYS A 2 14.48 6.73 -31.24
CA LYS A 2 14.88 6.98 -32.65
C LYS A 2 16.25 7.68 -32.81
N SER A 3 17.02 7.84 -31.73
CA SER A 3 18.34 8.50 -31.78
C SER A 3 19.44 7.52 -32.25
N LYS A 4 20.28 7.96 -33.19
CA LYS A 4 21.45 7.21 -33.66
C LYS A 4 22.44 6.94 -32.53
N GLU A 5 22.58 7.89 -31.60
CA GLU A 5 23.49 7.79 -30.47
C GLU A 5 23.05 6.73 -29.44
N TYR A 6 21.75 6.50 -29.32
CA TYR A 6 21.22 5.46 -28.44
C TYR A 6 21.63 4.05 -28.88
N SER A 7 21.86 3.85 -30.19
CA SER A 7 22.31 2.58 -30.77
C SER A 7 23.83 2.41 -30.73
N ASP A 8 24.58 3.50 -30.52
CA ASP A 8 26.03 3.47 -30.48
C ASP A 8 26.53 2.79 -29.20
N LYS A 9 27.14 1.62 -29.36
CA LYS A 9 27.65 0.80 -28.25
C LYS A 9 28.76 1.50 -27.47
N HIS A 10 29.61 2.29 -28.13
CA HIS A 10 30.72 2.99 -27.47
C HIS A 10 30.18 4.12 -26.61
N LYS A 11 29.30 4.96 -27.17
CA LYS A 11 28.63 6.03 -26.40
C LYS A 11 27.84 5.47 -25.22
N LYS A 12 27.12 4.36 -25.43
CA LYS A 12 26.37 3.69 -24.36
C LYS A 12 27.28 3.20 -23.24
N ASN A 13 28.43 2.61 -23.58
CA ASN A 13 29.39 2.16 -22.57
C ASN A 13 30.01 3.33 -21.79
N GLY A 14 30.42 4.42 -22.46
CA GLY A 14 30.92 5.61 -21.78
C GLY A 14 29.88 6.25 -20.85
N ALA A 15 28.60 6.27 -21.25
CA ALA A 15 27.52 6.72 -20.37
C ALA A 15 27.36 5.84 -19.12
N TYR A 16 27.52 4.50 -19.26
CA TYR A 16 27.51 3.62 -18.10
C TYR A 16 28.67 3.88 -17.15
N GLU A 17 29.87 4.18 -17.65
CA GLU A 17 31.03 4.50 -16.80
C GLU A 17 30.77 5.73 -15.92
N ILE A 18 30.20 6.80 -16.50
CA ILE A 18 29.80 8.01 -15.77
C ILE A 18 28.77 7.67 -14.68
N LEU A 19 27.76 6.86 -15.01
CA LEU A 19 26.73 6.45 -14.05
C LEU A 19 27.27 5.55 -12.94
N ILE A 20 28.26 4.69 -13.23
CA ILE A 20 28.94 3.87 -12.23
C ILE A 20 29.69 4.76 -11.26
N GLU A 21 30.46 5.73 -11.75
CA GLU A 21 31.18 6.69 -10.89
C GLU A 21 30.22 7.45 -9.97
N LYS A 22 29.08 7.90 -10.49
CA LYS A 22 28.03 8.55 -9.69
C LYS A 22 27.42 7.62 -8.65
N LEU A 23 27.17 6.36 -9.00
CA LEU A 23 26.59 5.39 -8.06
C LEU A 23 27.59 5.02 -6.95
N LYS A 24 28.90 5.07 -7.24
CA LYS A 24 29.97 4.82 -6.27
C LYS A 24 30.06 5.84 -5.14
N GLU A 25 29.50 7.03 -5.32
CA GLU A 25 29.36 8.03 -4.23
C GLU A 25 28.48 7.50 -3.08
N VAL A 26 27.59 6.54 -3.36
CA VAL A 26 26.67 5.93 -2.38
C VAL A 26 27.01 4.47 -2.10
N ASP A 27 27.39 3.70 -3.13
CA ASP A 27 27.79 2.29 -3.01
C ASP A 27 29.15 2.08 -3.70
N PRO A 28 30.27 2.04 -2.95
CA PRO A 28 31.61 1.90 -3.51
C PRO A 28 31.83 0.65 -4.37
N ALA A 29 31.05 -0.42 -4.15
CA ALA A 29 31.13 -1.67 -4.91
C ALA A 29 30.29 -1.64 -6.20
N ALA A 30 29.64 -0.52 -6.50
CA ALA A 30 28.76 -0.39 -7.65
C ALA A 30 29.47 -0.72 -8.97
N ASN A 31 28.78 -1.54 -9.77
CA ASN A 31 29.21 -1.97 -11.08
C ASN A 31 28.11 -1.67 -12.12
N LYS A 32 28.38 -2.05 -13.38
CA LYS A 32 27.45 -1.83 -14.49
C LYS A 32 26.08 -2.47 -14.24
N ASP A 33 26.04 -3.65 -13.65
CA ASP A 33 24.78 -4.38 -13.39
C ASP A 33 23.93 -3.65 -12.35
N ALA A 34 24.56 -3.10 -11.31
CA ALA A 34 23.87 -2.26 -10.32
C ALA A 34 23.21 -1.04 -10.97
N VAL A 35 23.92 -0.36 -11.88
CA VAL A 35 23.37 0.78 -12.64
C VAL A 35 22.19 0.34 -13.51
N ILE A 36 22.32 -0.76 -14.25
CA ILE A 36 21.23 -1.28 -15.10
C ILE A 36 20.00 -1.61 -14.24
N LYS A 37 20.19 -2.30 -13.12
CA LYS A 37 19.10 -2.61 -12.17
C LYS A 37 18.41 -1.34 -11.67
N ARG A 38 19.19 -0.32 -11.29
CA ARG A 38 18.64 0.96 -10.82
C ARG A 38 17.81 1.68 -11.90
N ILE A 39 18.30 1.72 -13.14
CA ILE A 39 17.56 2.29 -14.28
C ILE A 39 16.25 1.55 -14.51
N ASN A 40 16.27 0.21 -14.51
CA ASN A 40 15.08 -0.60 -14.75
C ASN A 40 14.05 -0.46 -13.61
N SER A 41 14.52 -0.37 -12.36
CA SER A 41 13.68 -0.07 -11.20
C SER A 41 12.98 1.30 -11.37
N LEU A 42 13.74 2.36 -11.70
CA LEU A 42 13.18 3.70 -11.95
C LEU A 42 12.14 3.70 -13.08
N ARG A 43 12.42 3.02 -14.20
CA ARG A 43 11.45 2.87 -15.31
C ARG A 43 10.18 2.15 -14.88
N THR A 44 10.31 1.09 -14.08
CA THR A 44 9.17 0.32 -13.59
C THR A 44 8.29 1.16 -12.67
N CYS A 45 8.90 1.88 -11.72
CA CYS A 45 8.19 2.81 -10.84
C CYS A 45 7.48 3.90 -11.64
N PHE A 46 8.17 4.51 -12.61
CA PHE A 46 7.59 5.52 -13.49
C PHE A 46 6.40 4.99 -14.29
N ARG A 47 6.50 3.81 -14.92
CA ARG A 47 5.43 3.20 -15.69
C ARG A 47 4.19 2.91 -14.84
N LYS A 48 4.38 2.39 -13.62
CA LYS A 48 3.28 2.14 -12.66
C LYS A 48 2.56 3.44 -12.31
N GLU A 49 3.33 4.49 -12.03
CA GLU A 49 2.77 5.79 -11.66
C GLU A 49 2.06 6.46 -12.85
N LEU A 50 2.65 6.43 -14.04
CA LEU A 50 2.05 6.94 -15.28
C LEU A 50 0.72 6.26 -15.59
N LYS A 51 0.61 4.94 -15.34
CA LYS A 51 -0.63 4.19 -15.51
C LYS A 51 -1.72 4.71 -14.57
N LYS A 52 -1.41 4.93 -13.28
CA LYS A 52 -2.37 5.45 -12.29
C LYS A 52 -2.89 6.83 -12.68
N THR A 53 -1.99 7.74 -13.04
CA THR A 53 -2.37 9.12 -13.42
C THR A 53 -3.25 9.12 -14.68
N ARG A 54 -2.96 8.27 -15.68
CA ARG A 54 -3.80 8.16 -16.89
C ARG A 54 -5.15 7.51 -16.62
N SER A 55 -5.21 6.44 -15.82
CA SER A 55 -6.48 5.77 -15.51
C SER A 55 -7.43 6.67 -14.72
N ALA A 56 -6.91 7.50 -13.81
CA ALA A 56 -7.70 8.49 -13.09
C ALA A 56 -8.34 9.51 -14.05
N GLN A 57 -7.60 9.92 -15.08
CA GLN A 57 -8.06 10.89 -16.07
C GLN A 57 -9.17 10.35 -17.00
N SER A 58 -9.23 9.04 -17.23
CA SER A 58 -10.24 8.42 -18.12
C SER A 58 -11.55 8.02 -17.43
N GLY A 59 -11.58 7.96 -16.08
CA GLY A 59 -12.68 7.30 -15.36
C GLY A 59 -13.39 8.13 -14.27
N MET A 60 -12.85 9.27 -13.87
CA MET A 60 -13.40 10.08 -12.78
C MET A 60 -13.55 11.55 -13.22
N GLY A 61 -14.64 12.20 -12.79
CA GLY A 61 -14.85 13.63 -13.01
C GLY A 61 -13.64 14.42 -12.52
N ALA A 62 -13.35 15.54 -13.19
CA ALA A 62 -12.11 16.33 -13.15
C ALA A 62 -11.57 16.76 -11.77
N GLU A 63 -12.23 16.42 -10.67
CA GLU A 63 -11.97 16.91 -9.33
C GLU A 63 -10.98 16.04 -8.52
N ASP A 64 -10.61 14.84 -8.98
CA ASP A 64 -9.61 13.99 -8.29
C ASP A 64 -8.50 13.51 -9.23
N LEU A 65 -7.66 14.46 -9.65
CA LEU A 65 -6.43 14.15 -10.38
C LEU A 65 -5.46 13.43 -9.44
N CYS A 66 -5.23 12.13 -9.67
CA CYS A 66 -4.17 11.39 -8.99
C CYS A 66 -2.81 12.04 -9.26
N ARG A 67 -2.40 12.94 -8.37
CA ARG A 67 -1.07 13.55 -8.36
C ARG A 67 -0.05 12.44 -8.14
N PRO A 68 1.00 12.34 -8.97
CA PRO A 68 2.08 11.39 -8.75
C PRO A 68 2.67 11.57 -7.34
N ASN A 69 2.82 10.47 -6.60
CA ASN A 69 3.43 10.46 -5.26
C ASN A 69 4.97 10.49 -5.35
N LEU A 70 5.53 10.06 -6.48
CA LEU A 70 6.97 10.10 -6.73
C LEU A 70 7.46 11.54 -6.95
N TRP A 71 8.30 12.06 -6.05
CA TRP A 71 8.89 13.40 -6.17
C TRP A 71 9.66 13.62 -7.48
N TYR A 72 10.29 12.56 -8.00
CA TYR A 72 11.06 12.58 -9.25
C TYR A 72 10.23 12.21 -10.49
N PHE A 73 8.91 12.00 -10.35
CA PHE A 73 8.06 11.58 -11.47
C PHE A 73 8.15 12.55 -12.66
N ASN A 74 8.03 13.86 -12.38
CA ASN A 74 8.12 14.90 -13.41
C ASN A 74 9.48 14.96 -14.10
N LEU A 75 10.56 14.53 -13.43
CA LEU A 75 11.91 14.47 -14.02
C LEU A 75 12.05 13.32 -15.02
N LEU A 76 11.21 12.28 -14.88
CA LEU A 76 11.20 11.11 -15.76
C LEU A 76 10.19 11.22 -16.91
N MET A 77 9.52 12.37 -17.07
CA MET A 77 8.49 12.57 -18.10
C MET A 77 8.99 12.34 -19.54
N PHE A 78 10.30 12.51 -19.78
CA PHE A 78 10.94 12.21 -21.08
C PHE A 78 10.86 10.73 -21.49
N LEU A 79 10.51 9.83 -20.56
CA LEU A 79 10.29 8.41 -20.83
C LEU A 79 8.89 8.12 -21.39
N THR A 80 7.95 9.07 -21.36
CA THR A 80 6.55 8.86 -21.73
C THR A 80 6.39 8.27 -23.13
N ASP A 81 7.15 8.77 -24.11
CA ASP A 81 7.09 8.32 -25.51
C ASP A 81 7.63 6.89 -25.72
N GLN A 82 8.38 6.38 -24.74
CA GLN A 82 8.97 5.04 -24.77
C GLN A 82 8.10 4.02 -24.06
N GLU A 83 7.36 4.46 -23.03
CA GLU A 83 6.56 3.61 -22.14
C GLU A 83 5.09 3.53 -22.56
N THR A 84 4.62 4.38 -23.48
CA THR A 84 3.33 4.19 -24.17
C THR A 84 3.41 2.99 -25.09
N PRO A 85 2.62 1.91 -24.88
CA PRO A 85 2.43 0.91 -25.91
C PRO A 85 1.87 1.62 -27.14
N ARG A 86 2.58 1.54 -28.27
CA ARG A 86 1.95 1.90 -29.55
C ARG A 86 0.80 0.93 -29.71
N HIS A 87 -0.42 1.45 -29.77
CA HIS A 87 -1.62 0.67 -30.04
C HIS A 87 -1.68 0.34 -31.54
N ASP A 88 -0.64 -0.30 -32.06
CA ASP A 88 -0.59 -0.80 -33.43
C ASP A 88 0.07 -2.18 -33.40
N GLY A 89 -0.74 -3.21 -33.61
CA GLY A 89 -0.28 -4.57 -33.88
C GLY A 89 -0.55 -5.55 -32.74
N MET A 90 -1.75 -6.13 -32.76
CA MET A 90 -1.92 -7.52 -32.37
C MET A 90 -0.99 -8.36 -33.26
N ASP A 91 0.00 -9.05 -32.69
CA ASP A 91 0.41 -10.39 -33.15
C ASP A 91 1.56 -11.03 -32.34
N THR A 92 1.37 -12.32 -32.13
CA THR A 92 2.34 -13.40 -31.87
C THR A 92 2.99 -13.51 -30.48
N ILE A 93 2.43 -14.46 -29.74
CA ILE A 93 3.01 -15.18 -28.61
C ILE A 93 4.39 -15.71 -29.04
N ASN A 94 5.45 -15.22 -28.41
CA ASN A 94 6.74 -15.92 -28.40
C ASN A 94 7.14 -16.13 -26.94
N GLU A 95 6.91 -17.34 -26.46
CA GLU A 95 7.34 -17.80 -25.14
C GLU A 95 8.87 -17.91 -25.07
N SER A 96 9.47 -17.22 -24.09
CA SER A 96 10.65 -17.70 -23.39
C SER A 96 10.90 -16.84 -22.14
N PRO A 97 11.53 -17.42 -21.10
CA PRO A 97 10.86 -17.68 -19.84
C PRO A 97 10.82 -16.46 -18.93
N VAL A 98 9.70 -16.35 -18.22
CA VAL A 98 9.57 -15.61 -16.96
C VAL A 98 10.63 -16.09 -15.99
N VAL A 99 11.73 -15.34 -15.91
CA VAL A 99 12.49 -15.24 -14.66
C VAL A 99 11.73 -14.26 -13.79
N ASP A 100 10.90 -14.85 -12.93
CA ASP A 100 10.30 -14.19 -11.76
C ASP A 100 11.46 -13.77 -10.84
N ASP A 101 12.03 -12.59 -11.10
CA ASP A 101 12.90 -11.91 -10.14
C ASP A 101 11.97 -11.14 -9.20
N HIS A 102 11.53 -11.84 -8.17
CA HIS A 102 10.97 -11.29 -6.94
C HIS A 102 12.02 -10.36 -6.29
N ASN A 103 12.21 -9.16 -6.82
CA ASN A 103 12.92 -8.12 -6.09
C ASN A 103 11.96 -7.53 -5.05
N GLN A 104 11.90 -8.25 -3.93
CA GLN A 104 11.23 -7.92 -2.69
C GLN A 104 11.73 -6.55 -2.23
N PHE A 105 10.97 -5.50 -2.54
CA PHE A 105 10.97 -4.30 -1.73
C PHE A 105 10.06 -4.65 -0.56
N THR A 106 10.67 -5.05 0.56
CA THR A 106 10.00 -5.28 1.84
C THR A 106 9.45 -3.96 2.33
N GLU A 107 8.20 -3.67 1.98
CA GLU A 107 7.31 -2.93 2.87
C GLU A 107 6.86 -3.96 3.91
N HIS A 108 7.41 -3.86 5.13
CA HIS A 108 6.98 -4.65 6.28
C HIS A 108 5.52 -4.28 6.62
N GLU A 109 4.59 -5.08 6.15
CA GLU A 109 3.25 -5.24 6.73
C GLU A 109 3.19 -6.67 7.26
N ASP A 110 3.54 -6.85 8.54
CA ASP A 110 3.40 -8.13 9.23
C ASP A 110 1.92 -8.45 9.43
N ASN A 111 1.38 -9.35 8.60
CA ASN A 111 0.08 -9.97 8.81
C ASN A 111 0.24 -11.49 8.74
N LEU A 112 0.58 -12.08 9.89
CA LEU A 112 0.59 -13.52 10.11
C LEU A 112 -0.83 -13.97 10.45
N ASN A 113 -1.55 -14.53 9.46
CA ASN A 113 -2.72 -15.35 9.73
C ASN A 113 -2.44 -16.80 9.28
N ASP A 114 -1.93 -17.57 10.23
CA ASP A 114 -1.72 -19.01 10.15
C ASP A 114 -3.08 -19.72 10.26
N HIS A 115 -3.57 -20.28 9.15
CA HIS A 115 -4.67 -21.24 9.16
C HIS A 115 -4.16 -22.58 8.66
N SER A 116 -3.73 -23.40 9.62
CA SER A 116 -3.49 -24.83 9.44
C SER A 116 -4.80 -25.58 9.28
N SER A 117 -4.82 -26.41 8.25
CA SER A 117 -5.89 -27.29 7.81
C SER A 117 -6.21 -28.40 8.82
N SER A 118 -7.49 -28.78 8.92
CA SER A 118 -7.89 -30.12 9.36
C SER A 118 -9.18 -30.50 8.67
N GLU A 119 -9.06 -31.38 7.68
CA GLU A 119 -10.19 -32.15 7.12
C GLU A 119 -10.82 -33.03 8.20
N THR A 120 -12.15 -33.14 8.22
CA THR A 120 -12.80 -34.42 8.55
C THR A 120 -14.12 -34.58 7.81
N SER A 121 -14.18 -35.70 7.08
CA SER A 121 -15.23 -36.31 6.28
C SER A 121 -16.55 -36.57 7.02
N LEU A 122 -17.71 -36.40 6.34
CA LEU A 122 -18.58 -37.50 5.85
C LEU A 122 -19.95 -36.98 5.35
N ARG A 123 -20.54 -37.76 4.44
CA ARG A 123 -21.61 -37.43 3.48
C ARG A 123 -22.99 -38.00 3.93
N PRO A 124 -24.06 -37.93 3.10
CA PRO A 124 -25.41 -37.42 3.46
C PRO A 124 -26.44 -38.54 3.71
N LEU A 125 -27.66 -38.22 4.18
CA LEU A 125 -28.87 -38.99 3.87
C LEU A 125 -30.16 -38.16 4.09
N SER A 126 -31.15 -38.55 3.29
CA SER A 126 -32.42 -37.94 2.91
C SER A 126 -33.57 -38.08 3.91
N ALA A 127 -34.59 -37.23 3.69
CA ALA A 127 -36.04 -37.53 3.66
C ALA A 127 -36.90 -36.69 4.61
N THR A 128 -37.84 -35.97 3.98
CA THR A 128 -39.04 -35.32 4.51
C THR A 128 -39.94 -36.27 5.30
N PRO A 129 -40.81 -35.75 6.17
CA PRO A 129 -42.23 -35.81 5.78
C PRO A 129 -43.00 -34.52 6.07
N SER A 130 -44.06 -34.36 5.27
CA SER A 130 -45.00 -33.24 5.23
C SER A 130 -46.14 -33.37 6.25
N THR A 131 -46.90 -32.27 6.37
CA THR A 131 -48.31 -32.14 6.83
C THR A 131 -48.50 -32.17 8.36
N SER A 132 -49.20 -31.25 9.04
CA SER A 132 -50.36 -30.45 8.62
C SER A 132 -50.73 -29.35 9.65
N THR A 133 -51.34 -28.27 9.12
CA THR A 133 -52.51 -27.53 9.67
C THR A 133 -52.41 -26.53 10.85
N SER A 134 -52.93 -25.33 10.55
CA SER A 134 -53.60 -24.30 11.39
C SER A 134 -52.78 -23.27 12.19
N ASN A 135 -52.56 -22.13 11.52
CA ASN A 135 -53.01 -20.78 11.88
C ASN A 135 -53.26 -20.38 13.36
N SER A 136 -52.58 -19.27 13.68
CA SER A 136 -53.04 -18.06 14.37
C SER A 136 -53.05 -17.96 15.91
N ARG A 137 -52.22 -17.01 16.36
CA ARG A 137 -52.52 -15.82 17.19
C ARG A 137 -51.93 -15.78 18.62
N MET A 138 -51.06 -14.76 18.75
CA MET A 138 -50.95 -13.76 19.83
C MET A 138 -50.02 -13.99 21.04
N SER A 139 -48.96 -13.17 21.02
CA SER A 139 -48.47 -12.30 22.10
C SER A 139 -48.10 -12.90 23.45
N VAL A 140 -46.78 -12.97 23.74
CA VAL A 140 -46.22 -12.41 24.98
C VAL A 140 -44.83 -11.82 24.70
N LYS A 141 -44.75 -10.49 24.76
CA LYS A 141 -43.51 -9.72 24.78
C LYS A 141 -42.80 -9.98 26.12
N ARG A 142 -41.90 -10.96 26.17
CA ARG A 142 -40.99 -11.12 27.32
C ARG A 142 -39.78 -10.22 27.11
N LYS A 143 -39.75 -9.13 27.88
CA LYS A 143 -38.57 -8.30 28.11
C LYS A 143 -37.56 -9.19 28.82
N SER A 144 -36.71 -9.87 28.05
CA SER A 144 -35.57 -10.60 28.60
C SER A 144 -34.65 -9.57 29.23
N GLN A 145 -34.58 -9.59 30.55
CA GLN A 145 -33.58 -8.88 31.32
C GLN A 145 -32.25 -9.57 30.96
N LYS A 146 -31.53 -9.00 29.99
CA LYS A 146 -30.22 -9.50 29.58
C LYS A 146 -29.33 -9.48 30.84
N ASN A 147 -29.11 -10.65 31.42
CA ASN A 147 -27.87 -10.88 32.15
C ASN A 147 -26.79 -10.62 31.11
N LEU A 148 -26.08 -9.49 31.24
CA LEU A 148 -24.89 -9.23 30.43
C LEU A 148 -23.91 -10.34 30.79
N ASP A 149 -23.86 -11.34 29.93
CA ASP A 149 -22.94 -12.45 30.07
C ASP A 149 -21.51 -11.89 29.90
N ARG A 150 -20.50 -12.60 30.42
CA ARG A 150 -19.09 -12.18 30.23
C ARG A 150 -18.75 -11.98 28.75
N SER A 151 -19.46 -12.71 27.89
CA SER A 151 -19.41 -12.53 26.44
C SER A 151 -19.87 -11.13 25.99
N ASP A 152 -20.94 -10.57 26.57
CA ASP A 152 -21.40 -9.21 26.26
C ASP A 152 -20.41 -8.15 26.76
N GLU A 153 -19.73 -8.38 27.89
CA GLU A 153 -18.67 -7.49 28.41
C GLU A 153 -17.45 -7.49 27.49
N VAL A 154 -17.00 -8.68 27.05
CA VAL A 154 -15.91 -8.83 26.07
C VAL A 154 -16.30 -8.18 24.73
N LEU A 155 -17.52 -8.39 24.26
CA LEU A 155 -18.02 -7.75 23.03
C LEU A 155 -18.06 -6.23 23.15
N ASN A 156 -18.37 -5.69 24.33
CA ASN A 156 -18.37 -4.25 24.56
C ASN A 156 -16.95 -3.68 24.61
N ILE A 157 -15.98 -4.40 25.18
CA ILE A 157 -14.56 -4.01 25.16
C ILE A 157 -14.02 -4.02 23.72
N VAL A 158 -14.35 -5.06 22.95
CA VAL A 158 -13.95 -5.17 21.55
C VAL A 158 -14.64 -4.10 20.69
N ALA A 159 -15.93 -3.85 20.91
CA ALA A 159 -16.67 -2.78 20.24
C ALA A 159 -16.10 -1.39 20.59
N SER A 160 -15.69 -1.17 21.84
CA SER A 160 -15.03 0.07 22.27
C SER A 160 -13.63 0.24 21.65
N LYS A 161 -12.88 -0.85 21.43
CA LYS A 161 -11.59 -0.81 20.73
C LYS A 161 -11.73 -0.61 19.23
N LEU A 162 -12.82 -1.14 18.64
CA LEU A 162 -13.17 -1.00 17.23
C LEU A 162 -13.81 0.36 16.92
N GLN A 163 -14.49 0.98 17.88
CA GLN A 163 -15.04 2.32 17.73
C GLN A 163 -13.91 3.34 17.81
N THR A 164 -13.69 3.99 16.66
CA THR A 164 -12.95 5.25 16.52
C THR A 164 -11.46 5.19 16.82
N GLN A 165 -10.72 4.46 15.99
CA GLN A 165 -9.38 4.92 15.66
C GLN A 165 -9.55 6.09 14.69
N GLY A 166 -9.39 7.34 15.18
CA GLY A 166 -9.34 8.50 14.31
C GLY A 166 -8.29 8.31 13.21
N LYS A 167 -8.33 9.09 12.13
CA LYS A 167 -7.47 8.87 10.95
C LYS A 167 -5.95 8.82 11.25
N TYR A 168 -5.55 9.28 12.44
CA TYR A 168 -4.17 9.32 12.93
C TYR A 168 -3.96 8.55 14.24
N ALA A 169 -4.93 7.76 14.71
CA ALA A 169 -4.83 7.15 16.03
C ALA A 169 -3.72 6.07 16.12
N GLY A 170 -3.57 5.24 15.08
CA GLY A 170 -2.44 4.29 15.00
C GLY A 170 -1.08 5.00 14.96
N PHE A 171 -0.98 6.08 14.18
CA PHE A 171 0.25 6.90 14.14
C PHE A 171 0.53 7.57 15.49
N GLY A 172 -0.50 8.12 16.16
CA GLY A 172 -0.36 8.73 17.48
C GLY A 172 0.08 7.73 18.55
N GLN A 173 -0.40 6.49 18.47
CA GLN A 173 0.05 5.41 19.35
C GLN A 173 1.54 5.11 19.12
N HIS A 174 1.94 4.89 17.88
CA HIS A 174 3.34 4.63 17.53
C HIS A 174 4.29 5.76 17.98
N VAL A 175 3.94 7.03 17.70
CA VAL A 175 4.72 8.18 18.17
C VAL A 175 4.79 8.23 19.70
N GLY A 176 3.71 7.85 20.37
CA GLY A 176 3.68 7.73 21.83
C GLY A 176 4.64 6.68 22.37
N GLU A 177 4.72 5.52 21.71
CA GLU A 177 5.65 4.44 22.04
C GLU A 177 7.11 4.87 21.81
N GLU A 178 7.43 5.49 20.67
CA GLU A 178 8.79 6.01 20.42
C GLU A 178 9.20 7.06 21.46
N LEU A 179 8.31 7.99 21.83
CA LEU A 179 8.60 9.00 22.86
C LEU A 179 8.85 8.40 24.25
N GLN A 180 8.36 7.18 24.51
CA GLN A 180 8.61 6.47 25.77
C GLN A 180 9.94 5.71 25.76
N GLU A 181 10.37 5.22 24.61
CA GLU A 181 11.63 4.49 24.45
C GLU A 181 12.85 5.44 24.45
N MET A 182 12.67 6.69 24.05
CA MET A 182 13.74 7.69 23.99
C MET A 182 14.15 8.25 25.37
N PRO A 183 15.43 8.70 25.54
CA PRO A 183 15.88 9.42 26.73
C PRO A 183 15.03 10.66 27.04
N SER A 184 14.80 10.94 28.32
CA SER A 184 13.86 11.96 28.77
C SER A 184 14.13 13.37 28.21
N GLU A 185 15.40 13.75 28.04
CA GLU A 185 15.76 15.05 27.46
C GLU A 185 15.29 15.20 26.00
N MET A 186 15.43 14.13 25.20
CA MET A 186 15.00 14.11 23.81
C MET A 186 13.49 14.06 23.68
N ALA A 187 12.81 13.27 24.52
CA ALA A 187 11.35 13.23 24.56
C ALA A 187 10.73 14.59 24.92
N ILE A 188 11.36 15.35 25.84
CA ILE A 188 10.95 16.71 26.18
C ILE A 188 11.11 17.65 24.97
N TYR A 189 12.23 17.55 24.26
CA TYR A 189 12.48 18.35 23.06
C TYR A 189 11.46 18.06 21.95
N CYS A 190 11.26 16.78 21.60
CA CYS A 190 10.28 16.37 20.59
C CYS A 190 8.87 16.84 20.94
N ARG A 191 8.46 16.70 22.21
CA ARG A 191 7.16 17.20 22.70
C ARG A 191 7.03 18.72 22.55
N LYS A 192 8.10 19.48 22.81
CA LYS A 192 8.10 20.94 22.63
C LYS A 192 7.90 21.32 21.16
N VAL A 193 8.60 20.63 20.24
CA VAL A 193 8.48 20.88 18.79
C VAL A 193 7.08 20.55 18.29
N ILE A 194 6.54 19.39 18.65
CA ILE A 194 5.17 18.97 18.27
C ILE A 194 4.14 20.00 18.78
N ASN A 195 4.25 20.42 20.04
CA ASN A 195 3.35 21.42 20.62
C ASN A 195 3.48 22.79 19.95
N ALA A 196 4.68 23.19 19.53
CA ALA A 196 4.89 24.45 18.82
C ALA A 196 4.25 24.42 17.43
N ASP A 197 4.42 23.33 16.67
CA ASP A 197 3.81 23.19 15.34
C ASP A 197 2.28 23.19 15.42
N ILE A 198 1.71 22.47 16.40
CA ILE A 198 0.25 22.46 16.63
C ILE A 198 -0.26 23.87 16.96
N LYS A 199 0.43 24.60 17.85
CA LYS A 199 0.04 25.97 18.22
C LYS A 199 0.12 26.95 17.05
N ASN A 200 1.11 26.79 16.17
CA ASN A 200 1.30 27.66 15.00
C ASN A 200 0.30 27.38 13.87
N ARG A 201 -0.35 26.21 13.88
CA ARG A 201 -1.35 25.80 12.88
C ARG A 201 -2.80 26.14 13.26
N ASP A 202 -3.05 26.66 14.46
CA ASP A 202 -4.38 27.07 14.92
C ASP A 202 -4.57 28.59 14.71
N PRO A 203 -5.19 29.04 13.59
CA PRO A 203 -5.31 30.46 13.26
C PRO A 203 -6.28 31.22 14.18
N ASP A 204 -7.09 30.54 14.99
CA ASP A 204 -8.19 31.17 15.75
C ASP A 204 -7.91 31.32 17.26
N ARG A 205 -6.71 30.99 17.76
CA ARG A 205 -6.41 31.05 19.20
C ARG A 205 -5.95 32.42 19.73
N ASN A 206 -5.76 33.40 18.86
CA ASN A 206 -5.36 34.77 19.21
C ASN A 206 -6.49 35.80 19.01
N ARG A 207 -7.74 35.34 19.00
CA ARG A 207 -8.94 36.18 18.96
C ARG A 207 -9.72 36.13 20.27
#